data_AF-A3Y9K8-F1
#
_entry.id   AF-A3Y9K8-F1
#
_cell.length_a   1.000
_cell.length_b   1.000
_cell.length_c   1.000
_cell.angle_alpha   90.00
_cell.angle_beta   90.00
_cell.angle_gamma   90.00
#
_symmetry.space_group_name_H-M   'P 1'
#
loop_
_entity.id
_entity.type
_entity.pdbx_description
1 polymer ?
#
loop_
_entity_poly.entity_id
_entity_poly.type
_entity_poly.pdbx_seq_one_letter_code
_entity_poly.pdbx_strand_id
1 'polypeptide(L)'
;MLLNIKVEIREVVLKNKPEALLALGGRSSVPQLIDADGKRFPESMDIIRWAMSQNQHNIISSHYTLAEQRDIEAWLFQTDFRFKVWLDKYKYADRHPENSEAFYRSQGERFLRRLESRLSQNDFLLGNRMTIADVLVFPFIRQFRGVDMDWFDQSNYVNLKQWLTHILEGESFSKVMVKLAAWQEGDEPRFFP
;
A
#
# COMPACT_ATOMS: atom_id res chain seq x y z
N MET A 1 15.91 4.20 2.74
CA MET A 1 14.44 4.32 2.94
C MET A 1 13.92 5.30 1.91
N LEU A 2 12.73 5.09 1.33
CA LEU A 2 12.25 5.83 0.15
C LEU A 2 12.35 7.35 0.31
N LEU A 3 11.69 7.93 1.32
CA LEU A 3 11.68 9.39 1.58
C LEU A 3 12.71 9.84 2.64
N ASN A 4 13.43 8.92 3.26
CA ASN A 4 14.41 9.21 4.32
C ASN A 4 13.87 10.10 5.46
N ILE A 5 12.63 9.87 5.88
CA ILE A 5 11.98 10.61 6.97
C ILE A 5 12.07 9.76 8.23
N LYS A 6 12.60 10.32 9.31
CA LYS A 6 12.65 9.65 10.61
C LYS A 6 11.29 9.76 11.29
N VAL A 7 10.70 8.61 11.61
CA VAL A 7 9.44 8.53 12.36
C VAL A 7 9.59 7.56 13.53
N GLU A 8 8.96 7.88 14.65
CA GLU A 8 8.71 6.92 15.72
C GLU A 8 7.57 5.98 15.30
N ILE A 9 7.75 4.68 15.50
CA ILE A 9 6.75 3.67 15.16
C ILE A 9 6.19 3.02 16.42
N ARG A 10 4.86 3.04 16.54
CA ARG A 10 4.10 2.38 17.60
C ARG A 10 3.25 1.27 16.97
N GLU A 11 3.72 0.03 17.08
CA GLU A 11 2.98 -1.12 16.60
C GLU A 11 1.79 -1.39 17.53
N VAL A 12 0.58 -1.52 16.98
CA VAL A 12 -0.64 -1.70 17.78
C VAL A 12 -1.37 -2.99 17.44
N VAL A 13 -1.88 -3.67 18.47
CA VAL A 13 -2.75 -4.83 18.28
C VAL A 13 -4.20 -4.34 18.14
N LEU A 14 -4.79 -4.42 16.94
CA LEU A 14 -6.14 -3.89 16.70
C LEU A 14 -7.25 -4.56 17.54
N LYS A 15 -7.03 -5.79 18.02
CA LYS A 15 -7.96 -6.48 18.96
C LYS A 15 -7.85 -5.94 20.39
N ASN A 16 -6.73 -5.32 20.74
CA ASN A 16 -6.46 -4.73 22.05
C ASN A 16 -5.82 -3.35 21.85
N LYS A 17 -6.64 -2.37 21.44
CA LYS A 17 -6.15 -1.04 21.07
C LYS A 17 -5.63 -0.31 22.32
N PRO A 18 -4.40 0.26 22.28
CA PRO A 18 -3.88 1.00 23.41
C PRO A 18 -4.69 2.28 23.65
N GLU A 19 -4.77 2.72 24.90
CA GLU A 19 -5.49 3.94 25.30
C GLU A 19 -4.98 5.16 24.53
N ALA A 20 -3.66 5.26 24.30
CA ALA A 20 -3.05 6.31 23.50
C ALA A 20 -3.65 6.43 22.08
N LEU A 21 -4.02 5.32 21.43
CA LEU A 21 -4.68 5.34 20.11
C LEU A 21 -6.14 5.79 20.22
N LEU A 22 -6.84 5.36 21.28
CA LEU A 22 -8.24 5.73 21.51
C LEU A 22 -8.39 7.21 21.88
N ALA A 23 -7.44 7.74 22.66
CA ALA A 23 -7.37 9.13 23.09
C ALA A 23 -7.24 10.13 21.93
N LEU A 24 -6.75 9.69 20.76
CA LEU A 24 -6.71 10.53 19.55
C LEU A 24 -8.12 10.90 19.03
N GLY A 25 -9.16 10.20 19.49
CA GLY A 25 -10.55 10.42 19.10
C GLY A 25 -10.86 9.97 17.66
N GLY A 26 -12.15 9.92 17.30
CA GLY A 26 -12.58 9.56 15.94
C GLY A 26 -12.21 8.12 15.54
N ARG A 27 -11.61 7.95 14.35
CA ARG A 27 -11.22 6.62 13.85
C ARG A 27 -10.08 6.03 14.68
N SER A 28 -10.16 4.74 14.96
CA SER A 28 -9.11 3.97 15.65
C SER A 28 -8.56 2.84 14.76
N SER A 29 -8.62 3.02 13.44
CA SER A 29 -7.92 2.21 12.44
C SER A 29 -6.46 2.67 12.32
N VAL A 30 -5.61 1.83 11.74
CA VAL A 30 -4.20 2.16 11.45
C VAL A 30 -3.91 1.99 9.96
N PRO A 31 -2.87 2.64 9.40
CA PRO A 31 -1.93 3.56 10.05
C PRO A 31 -2.54 4.91 10.46
N GLN A 32 -1.96 5.55 11.48
CA GLN A 32 -2.20 6.96 11.84
C GLN A 32 -0.85 7.64 12.10
N LEU A 33 -0.75 8.93 11.81
CA LEU A 33 0.42 9.73 12.09
C LEU A 33 0.05 10.97 12.90
N ILE A 34 0.95 11.35 13.82
CA ILE A 34 0.96 12.65 14.48
C ILE A 34 2.30 13.28 14.15
N ASP A 35 2.31 14.50 13.62
CA ASP A 35 3.56 15.22 13.35
C ASP A 35 4.09 15.96 14.59
N ALA A 36 5.23 16.62 14.43
CA ALA A 36 5.90 17.35 15.52
C ALA A 36 5.06 18.50 16.10
N ASP A 37 4.10 19.03 15.33
CA ASP A 37 3.20 20.09 15.76
C ASP A 37 1.92 19.55 16.41
N GLY A 38 1.83 18.22 16.59
CA GLY A 38 0.66 17.55 17.15
C GLY A 38 -0.51 17.40 16.17
N LYS A 39 -0.30 17.72 14.87
CA LYS A 39 -1.33 17.55 13.86
C LYS A 39 -1.49 16.08 13.51
N ARG A 40 -2.74 15.64 13.44
CA ARG A 40 -3.10 14.25 13.17
C ARG A 40 -3.46 14.01 11.71
N PHE A 41 -2.97 12.89 11.17
CA PHE A 41 -3.29 12.35 9.85
C PHE A 41 -3.87 10.94 10.02
N PRO A 42 -5.21 10.77 9.97
CA PRO A 42 -5.87 9.53 10.34
C PRO A 42 -5.99 8.50 9.20
N GLU A 43 -5.67 8.88 7.96
CA GLU A 43 -5.79 8.03 6.78
C GLU A 43 -4.43 7.81 6.09
N SER A 44 -4.24 6.64 5.48
CA SER A 44 -3.00 6.30 4.76
C SER A 44 -2.63 7.33 3.68
N MET A 45 -3.61 7.86 2.95
CA MET A 45 -3.37 8.86 1.91
C MET A 45 -2.90 10.20 2.50
N ASP A 46 -3.45 10.60 3.65
CA ASP A 46 -3.04 11.83 4.32
C ASP A 46 -1.60 11.72 4.83
N ILE A 47 -1.23 10.54 5.35
CA ILE A 47 0.14 10.22 5.76
C ILE A 47 1.10 10.24 4.56
N ILE A 48 0.69 9.67 3.42
CA ILE A 48 1.50 9.67 2.20
C ILE A 48 1.71 11.10 1.70
N ARG A 49 0.66 11.92 1.64
CA ARG A 49 0.77 13.34 1.24
C ARG A 49 1.66 14.13 2.19
N TRP A 50 1.52 13.90 3.50
CA TRP A 50 2.41 14.49 4.50
C TRP A 50 3.86 14.06 4.26
N ALA A 51 4.13 12.77 4.07
CA ALA A 51 5.49 12.27 3.87
C ALA A 51 6.12 12.87 2.61
N MET A 52 5.34 12.99 1.53
CA MET A 52 5.77 13.63 0.29
C MET A 52 6.05 15.13 0.45
N SER A 53 5.36 15.82 1.36
CA SER A 53 5.62 17.25 1.60
C SER A 53 6.89 17.49 2.43
N GLN A 54 7.34 16.51 3.23
CA GLN A 54 8.56 16.62 4.04
C GLN A 54 9.84 16.49 3.22
N ASN A 55 9.82 15.81 2.08
CA ASN A 55 11.00 15.62 1.25
C ASN A 55 10.66 15.74 -0.23
N GLN A 56 10.87 16.93 -0.80
CA GLN A 56 10.59 17.23 -2.22
C GLN A 56 11.74 16.82 -3.16
N HIS A 57 12.87 16.32 -2.63
CA HIS A 57 14.08 16.03 -3.40
C HIS A 57 14.35 14.52 -3.60
N ASN A 58 13.39 13.63 -3.32
CA ASN A 58 13.60 12.20 -3.50
C ASN A 58 13.09 11.68 -4.86
N ILE A 59 13.53 10.47 -5.23
CA ILE A 59 13.22 9.80 -6.51
C ILE A 59 11.72 9.58 -6.71
N ILE A 60 10.94 9.48 -5.63
CA ILE A 60 9.48 9.25 -5.66
C ILE A 60 8.69 10.57 -5.63
N SER A 61 9.31 11.69 -5.25
CA SER A 61 8.73 13.02 -5.07
C SER A 61 9.18 14.00 -6.15
N SER A 62 9.83 13.51 -7.21
CA SER A 62 10.22 14.35 -8.35
C SER A 62 9.01 15.14 -8.86
N HIS A 63 9.23 16.33 -9.41
CA HIS A 63 8.19 17.17 -10.00
C HIS A 63 7.46 16.42 -11.14
N TYR A 64 6.39 15.70 -10.79
CA TYR A 64 5.51 15.06 -11.75
C TYR A 64 4.90 16.13 -12.64
N THR A 65 4.92 15.88 -13.95
CA THR A 65 4.14 16.66 -14.91
C THR A 65 2.65 16.59 -14.56
N LEU A 66 1.86 17.57 -15.01
CA LEU A 66 0.40 17.53 -14.81
C LEU A 66 -0.24 16.25 -15.37
N ALA A 67 0.35 15.66 -16.42
CA ALA A 67 -0.10 14.40 -16.99
C ALA A 67 0.18 13.23 -16.03
N GLU A 68 1.39 13.12 -15.49
CA GLU A 68 1.74 12.08 -14.52
C GLU A 68 0.93 12.20 -13.23
N GLN A 69 0.66 13.42 -12.75
CA GLN A 69 -0.20 13.64 -11.58
C GLN A 69 -1.61 13.09 -11.81
N ARG A 70 -2.19 13.34 -12.98
CA ARG A 70 -3.50 12.77 -13.37
C ARG A 70 -3.46 11.25 -13.47
N ASP A 71 -2.38 10.68 -14.00
CA ASP A 71 -2.22 9.23 -14.06
C ASP A 71 -2.09 8.61 -12.65
N ILE A 72 -1.36 9.25 -11.73
CA ILE A 72 -1.26 8.84 -10.32
C ILE A 72 -2.64 8.84 -9.67
N GLU A 73 -3.39 9.94 -9.82
CA GLU A 73 -4.75 10.06 -9.29
C GLU A 73 -5.68 9.00 -9.87
N ALA A 74 -5.57 8.71 -11.17
CA ALA A 74 -6.35 7.67 -11.82
C ALA A 74 -6.00 6.27 -11.26
N TRP A 75 -4.72 5.94 -11.10
CA TRP A 75 -4.29 4.67 -10.50
C TRP A 75 -4.79 4.53 -9.06
N LEU A 76 -4.67 5.58 -8.27
CA LEU A 76 -5.16 5.62 -6.91
C LEU A 76 -6.68 5.40 -6.86
N PHE A 77 -7.44 6.14 -7.67
CA PHE A 77 -8.90 6.01 -7.70
C PHE A 77 -9.34 4.60 -8.10
N GLN A 78 -8.70 4.00 -9.13
CA GLN A 78 -9.02 2.63 -9.52
C GLN A 78 -8.69 1.64 -8.39
N THR A 79 -7.59 1.84 -7.67
CA THR A 79 -7.14 0.96 -6.60
C THR A 79 -8.09 1.02 -5.40
N ASP A 80 -8.33 2.20 -4.86
CA ASP A 80 -9.08 2.39 -3.60
C ASP A 80 -10.59 2.15 -3.78
N PHE A 81 -11.17 2.62 -4.87
CA PHE A 81 -12.63 2.62 -5.02
C PHE A 81 -13.19 1.47 -5.87
N ARG A 82 -12.36 0.84 -6.72
CA ARG A 82 -12.84 -0.23 -7.61
C ARG A 82 -12.18 -1.56 -7.31
N PHE A 83 -10.86 -1.62 -7.31
CA PHE A 83 -10.13 -2.86 -7.12
C PHE A 83 -10.27 -3.38 -5.69
N LYS A 84 -10.11 -2.50 -4.69
CA LYS A 84 -10.20 -2.86 -3.28
C LYS A 84 -11.50 -3.58 -2.92
N VAL A 85 -12.64 -3.13 -3.47
CA VAL A 85 -13.95 -3.75 -3.23
C VAL A 85 -13.96 -5.23 -3.64
N TRP A 86 -13.35 -5.55 -4.78
CA TRP A 86 -13.26 -6.92 -5.27
C TRP A 86 -12.18 -7.71 -4.56
N LEU A 87 -11.05 -7.09 -4.23
CA LEU A 87 -10.00 -7.70 -3.42
C LEU A 87 -10.52 -8.12 -2.04
N ASP A 88 -11.29 -7.28 -1.37
CA ASP A 88 -11.84 -7.59 -0.04
C ASP A 88 -12.83 -8.76 -0.13
N LYS A 89 -13.68 -8.80 -1.16
CA LYS A 89 -14.59 -9.93 -1.39
C LYS A 89 -13.87 -11.22 -1.74
N TYR A 90 -12.78 -11.14 -2.51
CA TYR A 90 -11.94 -12.28 -2.84
C TYR A 90 -11.23 -12.82 -1.59
N LYS A 91 -10.66 -11.94 -0.76
CA LYS A 91 -9.95 -12.30 0.47
C LYS A 91 -10.85 -12.91 1.56
N TYR A 92 -12.11 -12.49 1.61
CA TYR A 92 -13.09 -12.93 2.60
C TYR A 92 -14.32 -13.57 1.93
N ALA A 93 -14.09 -14.41 0.93
CA ALA A 93 -15.16 -15.07 0.17
C ALA A 93 -16.10 -15.91 1.08
N ASP A 94 -15.59 -16.42 2.20
CA ASP A 94 -16.36 -17.08 3.26
C ASP A 94 -17.49 -16.22 3.85
N ARG A 95 -17.33 -14.89 3.79
CA ARG A 95 -18.32 -13.90 4.28
C ARG A 95 -19.26 -13.40 3.19
N HIS A 96 -19.06 -13.84 1.96
CA HIS A 96 -19.80 -13.41 0.77
C HIS A 96 -20.28 -14.64 -0.02
N PRO A 97 -21.26 -15.41 0.51
CA PRO A 97 -21.69 -16.66 -0.09
C PRO A 97 -22.49 -16.47 -1.39
N GLU A 98 -22.74 -15.23 -1.82
CA GLU A 98 -23.53 -14.95 -3.02
C GLU A 98 -22.82 -15.39 -4.31
N ASN A 99 -21.48 -15.45 -4.30
CA ASN A 99 -20.69 -15.94 -5.43
C ASN A 99 -19.46 -16.72 -4.94
N SER A 100 -18.83 -17.45 -5.85
CA SER A 100 -17.60 -18.19 -5.53
C SER A 100 -16.39 -17.26 -5.39
N GLU A 101 -15.38 -17.74 -4.67
CA GLU A 101 -14.06 -17.08 -4.60
C GLU A 101 -13.47 -16.82 -6.00
N ALA A 102 -13.56 -17.81 -6.89
CA ALA A 102 -13.11 -17.69 -8.28
C ALA A 102 -13.86 -16.59 -9.06
N PHE A 103 -15.14 -16.37 -8.76
CA PHE A 103 -15.87 -15.24 -9.33
C PHE A 103 -15.31 -13.91 -8.84
N TYR A 104 -15.11 -13.73 -7.53
CA TYR A 104 -14.54 -12.48 -6.99
C TYR A 104 -13.13 -12.21 -7.51
N ARG A 105 -12.30 -13.26 -7.63
CA ARG A 105 -11.00 -13.19 -8.31
C ARG A 105 -11.12 -12.65 -9.73
N SER A 106 -12.05 -13.20 -10.53
CA SER A 106 -12.26 -12.77 -11.92
C SER A 106 -12.65 -11.29 -12.06
N GLN A 107 -13.33 -10.73 -11.05
CA GLN A 107 -13.65 -9.30 -11.00
C GLN A 107 -12.41 -8.46 -10.68
N GLY A 108 -11.57 -8.89 -9.74
CA GLY A 108 -10.28 -8.27 -9.46
C GLY A 108 -9.30 -8.36 -10.64
N GLU A 109 -9.33 -9.46 -11.39
CA GLU A 109 -8.50 -9.68 -12.59
C GLU A 109 -8.69 -8.62 -13.67
N ARG A 110 -9.82 -7.89 -13.67
CA ARG A 110 -10.01 -6.71 -14.56
C ARG A 110 -8.93 -5.65 -14.32
N PHE A 111 -8.56 -5.43 -13.06
CA PHE A 111 -7.49 -4.50 -12.71
C PHE A 111 -6.11 -5.09 -13.02
N LEU A 112 -5.89 -6.38 -12.75
CA LEU A 112 -4.64 -7.06 -13.10
C LEU A 112 -4.36 -6.99 -14.61
N ARG A 113 -5.37 -7.20 -15.47
CA ARG A 113 -5.23 -7.03 -16.93
C ARG A 113 -4.80 -5.61 -17.32
N ARG A 114 -5.31 -4.59 -16.63
CA ARG A 114 -4.92 -3.19 -16.87
C ARG A 114 -3.47 -2.95 -16.47
N LEU A 115 -3.03 -3.49 -15.33
CA LEU A 115 -1.64 -3.40 -14.90
C LEU A 115 -0.71 -4.15 -15.85
N GLU A 116 -1.06 -5.39 -16.22
CA GLU A 116 -0.31 -6.21 -17.17
C GLU A 116 -0.10 -5.48 -18.50
N SER A 117 -1.16 -4.89 -19.06
CA SER A 117 -1.04 -4.11 -20.29
C SER A 117 -0.15 -2.89 -20.11
N ARG A 118 -0.18 -2.21 -18.96
CA ARG A 118 0.68 -1.04 -18.71
C ARG A 118 2.15 -1.45 -18.59
N LEU A 119 2.39 -2.53 -17.85
CA LEU A 119 3.72 -3.07 -17.55
C LEU A 119 4.35 -3.82 -18.74
N SER A 120 3.54 -4.26 -19.72
CA SER A 120 4.08 -4.78 -20.98
C SER A 120 4.84 -3.74 -21.81
N GLN A 121 4.69 -2.46 -21.48
CA GLN A 121 5.27 -1.33 -22.21
C GLN A 121 6.29 -0.55 -21.38
N ASN A 122 6.37 -0.81 -20.08
CA ASN A 122 7.17 -0.02 -19.12
C ASN A 122 7.57 -0.90 -17.94
N ASP A 123 8.75 -0.65 -17.34
CA ASP A 123 9.18 -1.39 -16.15
C ASP A 123 8.30 -1.08 -14.90
N PHE A 124 7.70 0.11 -14.86
CA PHE A 124 6.85 0.62 -13.77
C PHE A 124 5.61 1.34 -14.32
N LEU A 125 4.67 1.71 -13.45
CA LEU A 125 3.35 2.21 -13.87
C LEU A 125 3.38 3.52 -14.67
N LEU A 126 4.41 4.35 -14.50
CA LEU A 126 4.55 5.63 -15.21
C LEU A 126 5.82 5.72 -16.08
N GLY A 127 6.49 4.60 -16.35
CA GLY A 127 7.70 4.57 -17.17
C GLY A 127 8.74 3.60 -16.61
N ASN A 128 10.02 3.89 -16.84
CA ASN A 128 11.12 2.98 -16.47
C ASN A 128 11.71 3.27 -15.08
N ARG A 129 11.01 4.04 -14.25
CA ARG A 129 11.41 4.35 -12.87
C ARG A 129 10.23 4.17 -11.94
N MET A 130 10.48 3.64 -10.75
CA MET A 130 9.48 3.52 -9.69
C MET A 130 8.97 4.90 -9.28
N THR A 131 7.66 5.03 -9.17
CA THR A 131 6.97 6.26 -8.77
C THR A 131 6.04 6.01 -7.59
N ILE A 132 5.38 7.07 -7.11
CA ILE A 132 4.37 6.93 -6.06
C ILE A 132 3.19 6.06 -6.52
N ALA A 133 2.89 5.99 -7.82
CA ALA A 133 1.84 5.11 -8.33
C ALA A 133 2.15 3.64 -7.99
N ASP A 134 3.40 3.22 -8.15
CA ASP A 134 3.82 1.85 -7.84
C ASP A 134 3.68 1.57 -6.34
N VAL A 135 4.15 2.51 -5.50
CA VAL A 135 4.05 2.44 -4.03
C VAL A 135 2.60 2.34 -3.55
N LEU A 136 1.67 3.03 -4.22
CA LEU A 136 0.24 3.00 -3.90
C LEU A 136 -0.44 1.70 -4.35
N VAL A 137 -0.01 1.10 -5.46
CA VAL A 137 -0.68 -0.06 -6.06
C VAL A 137 -0.14 -1.39 -5.54
N PHE A 138 1.18 -1.54 -5.36
CA PHE A 138 1.79 -2.82 -5.02
C PHE A 138 1.24 -3.49 -3.74
N PRO A 139 0.85 -2.77 -2.67
CA PRO A 139 0.37 -3.42 -1.46
C PRO A 139 -0.94 -4.17 -1.70
N PHE A 140 -1.76 -3.71 -2.63
CA PHE A 140 -3.03 -4.33 -3.00
C PHE A 140 -2.80 -5.56 -3.89
N ILE A 141 -1.84 -5.49 -4.82
CA ILE A 141 -1.47 -6.64 -5.64
C ILE A 141 -0.78 -7.72 -4.80
N ARG A 142 0.06 -7.34 -3.83
CA ARG A 142 0.63 -8.29 -2.86
C ARG A 142 -0.48 -8.99 -2.06
N GLN A 143 -1.49 -8.25 -1.61
CA GLN A 143 -2.64 -8.83 -0.92
C GLN A 143 -3.44 -9.76 -1.83
N PHE A 144 -3.66 -9.39 -3.09
CA PHE A 144 -4.36 -10.22 -4.07
C PHE A 144 -3.63 -11.55 -4.31
N ARG A 145 -2.31 -11.50 -4.56
CA ARG A 145 -1.46 -12.68 -4.65
C ARG A 145 -1.49 -13.52 -3.37
N GLY A 146 -1.58 -12.88 -2.21
CA GLY A 146 -1.61 -13.57 -0.91
C GLY A 146 -2.87 -14.37 -0.62
N VAL A 147 -3.95 -14.22 -1.40
CA VAL A 147 -5.16 -15.05 -1.26
C VAL A 147 -4.95 -16.44 -1.87
N ASP A 148 -4.39 -16.50 -3.08
CA ASP A 148 -4.04 -17.74 -3.78
C ASP A 148 -2.73 -17.51 -4.54
N MET A 149 -1.61 -17.85 -3.89
CA MET A 149 -0.26 -17.64 -4.42
C MET A 149 0.01 -18.54 -5.62
N ASP A 150 -0.41 -19.80 -5.55
CA ASP A 150 -0.16 -20.79 -6.60
C ASP A 150 -0.88 -20.41 -7.90
N TRP A 151 -2.14 -19.99 -7.80
CA TRP A 151 -2.88 -19.49 -8.97
C TRP A 151 -2.22 -18.24 -9.54
N PHE A 152 -1.84 -17.27 -8.69
CA PHE A 152 -1.25 -16.02 -9.18
C PHE A 152 0.07 -16.28 -9.88
N ASP A 153 0.92 -17.13 -9.32
CA ASP A 153 2.25 -17.44 -9.88
C ASP A 153 2.14 -18.24 -11.19
N GLN A 154 1.10 -19.06 -11.36
CA GLN A 154 0.79 -19.78 -12.60
C GLN A 154 0.03 -18.95 -13.64
N SER A 155 -0.47 -17.76 -13.28
CA SER A 155 -1.23 -16.91 -14.19
C SER A 155 -0.39 -16.37 -15.35
N ASN A 156 -1.08 -15.91 -16.41
CA ASN A 156 -0.45 -15.30 -17.59
C ASN A 156 -0.02 -13.84 -17.40
N TYR A 157 -0.07 -13.31 -16.17
CA TYR A 157 0.32 -11.92 -15.86
C TYR A 157 1.83 -11.78 -15.71
N VAL A 158 2.59 -12.03 -16.79
CA VAL A 158 4.05 -12.13 -16.77
C VAL A 158 4.69 -10.81 -16.30
N ASN A 159 4.28 -9.68 -16.87
CA ASN A 159 4.88 -8.38 -16.57
C ASN A 159 4.49 -7.91 -15.16
N LEU A 160 3.24 -8.15 -14.75
CA LEU A 160 2.78 -7.85 -13.40
C LEU A 160 3.54 -8.66 -12.33
N LYS A 161 3.77 -9.96 -12.58
CA LYS A 161 4.57 -10.81 -11.69
C LYS A 161 5.98 -10.27 -11.57
N GLN A 162 6.63 -9.94 -12.68
CA GLN A 162 7.98 -9.38 -12.68
C GLN A 162 8.06 -8.06 -11.90
N TRP A 163 7.15 -7.12 -12.17
CA TRP A 163 7.04 -5.86 -11.45
C TRP A 163 6.86 -6.06 -9.95
N LEU A 164 5.95 -6.97 -9.55
CA LEU A 164 5.72 -7.28 -8.14
C LEU A 164 6.98 -7.85 -7.50
N THR A 165 7.61 -8.86 -8.12
CA THR A 165 8.86 -9.47 -7.63
C THR A 165 9.95 -8.43 -7.43
N HIS A 166 10.16 -7.55 -8.42
CA HIS A 166 11.15 -6.46 -8.31
C HIS A 166 10.93 -5.58 -7.07
N ILE A 167 9.67 -5.24 -6.75
CA ILE A 167 9.35 -4.45 -5.56
C ILE A 167 9.60 -5.25 -4.28
N LEU A 168 9.18 -6.52 -4.25
CA LEU A 168 9.28 -7.38 -3.05
C LEU A 168 10.72 -7.77 -2.72
N GLU A 169 11.61 -7.84 -3.71
CA GLU A 169 13.03 -8.13 -3.52
C GLU A 169 13.85 -6.86 -3.20
N GLY A 170 13.25 -5.67 -3.31
CA GLY A 170 13.91 -4.41 -3.03
C GLY A 170 14.26 -4.22 -1.54
N GLU A 171 15.41 -3.59 -1.27
CA GLU A 171 15.90 -3.32 0.09
C GLU A 171 14.86 -2.59 0.95
N SER A 172 14.16 -1.61 0.38
CA SER A 172 13.12 -0.84 1.09
C SER A 172 11.99 -1.73 1.59
N PHE A 173 11.60 -2.76 0.83
CA PHE A 173 10.55 -3.67 1.24
C PHE A 173 11.00 -4.58 2.40
N SER A 174 12.25 -5.05 2.37
CA SER A 174 12.79 -5.85 3.49
C SER A 174 12.76 -5.09 4.82
N LYS A 175 13.04 -3.77 4.79
CA LYS A 175 12.99 -2.90 5.97
C LYS A 175 11.58 -2.71 6.52
N VAL A 176 10.57 -2.56 5.65
CA VAL A 176 9.18 -2.35 6.11
C VAL A 176 8.52 -3.63 6.64
N MET A 177 9.06 -4.80 6.30
CA MET A 177 8.52 -6.10 6.71
C MET A 177 9.06 -6.61 8.06
N VAL A 178 9.92 -5.83 8.73
CA VAL A 178 10.42 -6.15 10.07
C VAL A 178 9.25 -6.18 11.05
N LYS A 179 9.04 -7.33 11.70
CA LYS A 179 8.02 -7.46 12.74
C LYS A 179 8.45 -6.72 14.00
N LEU A 180 7.56 -5.87 14.50
CA LEU A 180 7.78 -5.12 15.72
C LEU A 180 6.94 -5.71 16.85
N ALA A 181 7.50 -5.71 18.06
CA ALA A 181 6.71 -5.97 19.26
C ALA A 181 5.66 -4.85 19.42
N ALA A 182 4.46 -5.23 19.85
CA ALA A 182 3.40 -4.29 20.15
C ALA A 182 3.86 -3.28 21.21
N TRP A 183 3.69 -1.99 20.90
CA TRP A 183 4.06 -0.90 21.77
C TRP A 183 3.22 -0.89 23.05
N GLN A 184 3.86 -0.60 24.17
CA GLN A 184 3.22 -0.35 25.47
C GLN A 184 3.56 1.06 25.96
N GLU A 185 2.68 1.61 26.80
CA GLU A 185 2.94 2.90 27.45
C GLU A 185 4.22 2.81 28.29
N GLY A 186 5.12 3.79 28.11
CA GLY A 186 6.44 3.80 28.75
C GLY A 186 7.56 3.06 28.01
N ASP A 187 7.28 2.42 26.87
CA ASP A 187 8.34 1.87 26.02
C ASP A 187 9.26 2.99 25.49
N GLU A 188 10.56 2.70 25.41
CA GLU A 188 11.54 3.58 24.76
C GLU A 188 11.17 3.82 23.28
N PRO A 189 11.31 5.06 22.77
CA PRO A 189 10.98 5.38 21.39
C PRO A 189 11.70 4.48 20.39
N ARG A 190 10.92 3.77 19.56
CA ARG A 190 11.44 2.98 18.45
C ARG A 190 11.30 3.77 17.16
N PHE A 191 12.40 3.98 16.45
CA PHE A 191 12.40 4.64 15.15
C PHE A 191 12.33 3.64 14.00
N PHE A 192 11.59 3.98 12.95
CA PHE A 192 11.52 3.18 11.73
C PHE A 192 12.86 3.26 10.95
N PRO A 193 13.40 2.12 10.45
CA PRO A 193 14.70 2.04 9.79
C PRO A 193 14.75 2.52 8.32
#